data_AF-A0A2K5R646-F1
#
_entry.id   AF-A0A2K5R646-F1
#
_cell.length_a   1.000
_cell.length_b   1.000
_cell.length_c   1.000
_cell.angle_alpha   90.00
_cell.angle_beta   90.00
_cell.angle_gamma   90.00
#
_symmetry.space_group_name_H-M   'P 1'
#
loop_
_entity.id
_entity.type
_entity.pdbx_description
1 polymer ?
#
loop_
_entity_poly.entity_id
_entity_poly.type
_entity_poly.pdbx_seq_one_letter_code
_entity_poly.pdbx_strand_id
1 'polypeptide(L)'
;MGYDVTRFQGDVDEDLICPICSGVLEEPVQAPHCEHAFCNACITQWFSQQQTCPVDRSVVTVAHLRPVPRIMRNMLSKLQIACDNAVFGCSAIVRLDNLMSHLSDCEHNPKRPVTCEQGCGLEMPKDELPNHNCIKHLRSVVQQQQTRIAELEKT
;
A
#
# COMPACT_ATOMS: atom_id res chain seq x y z
N MET A 1 5.55 1.63 5.84
CA MET A 1 5.80 1.83 7.29
C MET A 1 4.47 1.63 7.97
N GLY A 2 4.45 1.19 9.23
CA GLY A 2 3.22 0.76 9.94
C GLY A 2 2.02 1.69 9.80
N TYR A 3 0.82 1.14 9.97
CA TYR A 3 -0.43 1.89 9.83
C TYR A 3 -0.59 2.93 10.95
N ASP A 4 -1.15 4.09 10.61
CA ASP A 4 -1.46 5.14 11.58
C ASP A 4 -2.54 4.65 12.58
N VAL A 5 -2.20 4.67 13.86
CA VAL A 5 -3.06 4.22 14.97
C VAL A 5 -4.38 4.99 15.02
N THR A 6 -4.36 6.28 14.64
CA THR A 6 -5.56 7.14 14.71
C THR A 6 -6.67 6.73 13.75
N ARG A 7 -6.36 5.88 12.76
CA ARG A 7 -7.33 5.38 11.79
C ARG A 7 -8.11 4.16 12.28
N PHE A 8 -7.69 3.54 13.37
CA PHE A 8 -8.33 2.33 13.88
C PHE A 8 -9.54 2.67 14.74
N GLN A 9 -10.58 1.84 14.65
CA GLN A 9 -11.71 1.91 15.56
C GLN A 9 -11.42 1.14 16.85
N GLY A 10 -11.62 1.82 17.98
CA GLY A 10 -11.38 1.27 19.31
C GLY A 10 -9.90 1.26 19.67
N ASP A 11 -9.60 0.64 20.81
CA ASP A 11 -8.24 0.55 21.31
C ASP A 11 -7.47 -0.54 20.57
N VAL A 12 -6.25 -0.20 20.13
CA VAL A 12 -5.31 -1.17 19.56
C VAL A 12 -4.39 -1.64 20.67
N ASP A 13 -4.25 -2.96 20.78
CA ASP A 13 -3.33 -3.59 21.73
C ASP A 13 -1.89 -3.11 21.51
N GLU A 14 -1.18 -2.77 22.59
CA GLU A 14 0.20 -2.27 22.55
C GLU A 14 1.16 -3.28 21.94
N ASP A 15 0.88 -4.59 22.07
CA ASP A 15 1.67 -5.67 21.47
C ASP A 15 1.58 -5.68 19.93
N LEU A 16 0.62 -4.94 19.35
CA LEU A 16 0.43 -4.79 17.90
C LEU A 16 1.06 -3.50 17.35
N ILE A 17 1.74 -2.74 18.19
CA ILE A 17 2.39 -1.48 17.82
C ILE A 17 3.87 -1.72 17.54
N CYS A 18 4.36 -1.22 16.41
CA CYS A 18 5.76 -1.29 16.07
C CYS A 18 6.58 -0.30 16.93
N PRO A 19 7.59 -0.75 17.70
CA PRO A 19 8.40 0.14 18.53
C PRO A 19 9.26 1.15 17.75
N ILE A 20 9.45 0.93 16.43
CA ILE A 20 10.28 1.79 15.58
C ILE A 20 9.47 2.96 15.01
N CYS A 21 8.30 2.68 14.43
CA CYS A 21 7.48 3.71 13.79
C CYS A 21 6.28 4.16 14.63
N SER A 22 6.05 3.55 15.79
CA SER A 22 4.90 3.80 16.68
C SER A 22 3.52 3.64 16.01
N GLY A 23 3.47 2.91 14.89
CA GLY A 23 2.24 2.58 14.15
C GLY A 23 1.87 1.12 14.33
N VAL A 24 0.63 0.77 13.97
CA VAL A 24 0.17 -0.63 13.95
C VAL A 24 1.00 -1.42 12.94
N LEU A 25 1.42 -2.61 13.34
CA LEU A 25 2.31 -3.48 12.58
C LEU A 25 1.83 -3.74 11.13
N GLU A 26 2.67 -3.38 10.15
CA GLU A 26 2.50 -3.68 8.72
C GLU A 26 3.51 -4.75 8.30
N GLU A 27 3.02 -5.82 7.65
CA GLU A 27 3.82 -7.02 7.29
C GLU A 27 4.74 -7.47 8.43
N PRO A 28 4.20 -7.79 9.61
CA PRO A 28 5.03 -7.95 10.80
C PRO A 28 5.94 -9.17 10.78
N VAL A 29 7.14 -8.93 11.29
CA VAL A 29 8.19 -9.93 11.55
C VAL A 29 8.62 -9.85 13.01
N GLN A 30 9.09 -10.98 13.53
CA GLN A 30 9.48 -11.16 14.92
C GLN A 30 10.94 -11.64 14.99
N ALA A 31 11.67 -11.13 15.97
CA ALA A 31 12.97 -11.68 16.35
C ALA A 31 12.78 -12.95 17.19
N PRO A 32 13.35 -14.10 16.83
CA PRO A 32 13.03 -15.40 17.45
C PRO A 32 13.54 -15.57 18.89
N HIS A 33 14.55 -14.81 19.31
CA HIS A 33 15.17 -14.97 20.63
C HIS A 33 14.59 -14.03 21.70
N CYS A 34 14.13 -12.85 21.29
CA CYS A 34 13.57 -11.84 22.19
C CYS A 34 12.09 -11.55 21.93
N GLU A 35 11.49 -12.20 20.94
CA GLU A 35 10.06 -12.17 20.65
C GLU A 35 9.46 -10.78 20.33
N HIS A 36 10.28 -9.74 20.19
CA HIS A 36 9.82 -8.42 19.76
C HIS A 36 9.40 -8.41 18.28
N ALA A 37 8.26 -7.78 18.00
CA ALA A 37 7.68 -7.67 16.67
C ALA A 37 7.88 -6.27 16.07
N PHE A 38 8.11 -6.21 14.76
CA PHE A 38 8.36 -4.98 14.01
C PHE A 38 7.72 -5.05 12.63
N CYS A 39 7.43 -3.90 12.02
CA CYS A 39 7.13 -3.86 10.58
C CYS A 39 8.37 -4.32 9.79
N ASN A 40 8.18 -5.15 8.77
CA ASN A 40 9.29 -5.66 7.95
C ASN A 40 10.19 -4.54 7.40
N ALA A 41 9.57 -3.50 6.82
CA ALA A 41 10.30 -2.35 6.31
C ALA A 41 11.11 -1.61 7.40
N CYS A 42 10.54 -1.46 8.61
CA CYS A 42 11.18 -0.72 9.69
C CYS A 42 12.43 -1.45 10.23
N ILE A 43 12.32 -2.76 10.49
CA ILE A 43 13.46 -3.51 11.00
C ILE A 43 14.55 -3.72 9.94
N THR A 44 14.15 -3.87 8.67
CA THR A 44 15.10 -3.96 7.54
C THR A 44 15.92 -2.67 7.40
N GLN A 45 15.26 -1.51 7.54
CA GLN A 45 15.94 -0.23 7.55
C GLN A 45 16.90 -0.08 8.74
N TRP A 46 16.49 -0.52 9.94
CA TRP A 46 17.33 -0.52 11.13
C TRP A 46 18.59 -1.37 10.97
N PHE A 47 18.44 -2.58 10.43
CA PHE A 47 19.56 -3.51 10.18
C PHE A 47 20.56 -3.04 9.14
N SER A 48 20.20 -2.05 8.31
CA SER A 48 21.15 -1.38 7.43
C SER A 48 22.19 -0.54 8.20
N GLN A 49 21.91 -0.22 9.47
CA GLN A 49 22.80 0.54 10.34
C GLN A 49 23.34 -0.29 11.51
N GLN A 50 22.49 -1.10 12.15
CA GLN A 50 22.83 -1.86 13.36
C GLN A 50 22.15 -3.22 13.35
N GLN A 51 22.91 -4.32 13.45
CA GLN A 51 22.37 -5.69 13.50
C GLN A 51 22.00 -6.13 14.92
N THR A 52 21.17 -5.34 15.58
CA THR A 52 20.68 -5.57 16.94
C THR A 52 19.19 -5.26 17.02
N CYS A 53 18.49 -5.92 17.93
CA CYS A 53 17.09 -5.62 18.21
C CYS A 53 16.95 -4.19 18.79
N PRO A 54 16.05 -3.34 18.26
CA PRO A 54 15.84 -1.98 18.77
C PRO A 54 15.38 -1.88 20.22
N VAL A 55 14.79 -2.94 20.77
CA VAL A 55 14.18 -2.91 22.12
C VAL A 55 15.16 -3.31 23.20
N ASP A 56 15.84 -4.44 23.03
CA ASP A 56 16.70 -5.07 24.06
C ASP A 56 18.17 -5.17 23.65
N ARG A 57 18.53 -4.73 22.43
CA ARG A 57 19.88 -4.78 21.86
C ARG A 57 20.44 -6.19 21.67
N SER A 58 19.60 -7.22 21.75
CA SER A 58 19.99 -8.59 21.41
C SER A 58 20.52 -8.66 19.97
N VAL A 59 21.56 -9.46 19.73
CA VAL A 59 22.12 -9.63 18.37
C VAL A 59 21.11 -10.38 17.51
N VAL A 60 20.62 -9.71 16.46
CA VAL A 60 19.63 -10.25 15.52
C VAL A 60 20.03 -9.82 14.12
N THR A 61 19.95 -10.76 13.17
CA THR A 61 20.20 -10.50 11.75
C THR A 61 18.92 -10.65 10.95
N VAL A 62 18.87 -10.07 9.75
CA VAL A 62 17.72 -10.16 8.83
C VAL A 62 17.32 -11.63 8.58
N ALA A 63 18.30 -12.52 8.42
CA ALA A 63 18.08 -13.93 8.12
C ALA A 63 17.38 -14.70 9.26
N HIS A 64 17.42 -14.19 10.48
CA HIS A 64 16.78 -14.82 11.62
C HIS A 64 15.35 -14.34 11.86
N LEU A 65 14.91 -13.28 11.20
CA LEU A 65 13.55 -12.78 11.32
C LEU A 65 12.55 -13.84 10.85
N ARG A 66 11.48 -14.01 11.61
CA ARG A 66 10.38 -14.93 11.27
C ARG A 66 9.07 -14.15 11.16
N PRO A 67 8.10 -14.64 10.39
CA PRO A 67 6.75 -14.11 10.47
C PRO A 67 6.22 -14.23 11.89
N VAL A 68 5.45 -13.24 12.35
CA VAL A 68 4.79 -13.31 13.67
C VAL A 68 3.87 -14.54 13.79
N PRO A 69 3.63 -15.04 15.02
CA PRO A 69 2.71 -16.13 15.28
C PRO A 69 1.32 -15.89 14.69
N ARG A 70 0.63 -16.98 14.32
CA ARG A 70 -0.71 -16.91 13.70
C ARG A 70 -1.73 -16.16 14.56
N ILE A 71 -1.63 -16.25 15.88
CA ILE A 71 -2.54 -15.55 16.79
C ILE A 71 -2.43 -14.04 16.63
N MET A 72 -1.22 -13.49 16.60
CA MET A 72 -0.97 -12.05 16.39
C MET A 72 -1.43 -11.59 15.01
N ARG A 73 -1.15 -12.40 13.97
CA ARG A 73 -1.68 -12.15 12.61
C ARG A 73 -3.21 -12.09 12.60
N ASN A 74 -3.87 -13.02 13.28
CA ASN A 74 -5.33 -13.06 13.36
C ASN A 74 -5.90 -11.87 14.15
N MET A 75 -5.20 -11.39 15.18
CA MET A 75 -5.58 -10.18 15.92
C MET A 75 -5.50 -8.96 15.00
N LEU A 76 -4.39 -8.78 14.28
CA LEU A 76 -4.22 -7.72 13.29
C LEU A 76 -5.31 -7.75 12.20
N SER A 77 -5.57 -8.93 11.63
CA SER A 77 -6.60 -9.09 10.57
C SER A 77 -8.02 -8.75 11.05
N LYS A 78 -8.30 -8.73 12.35
CA LYS A 78 -9.63 -8.39 12.89
C LYS A 78 -9.77 -6.90 13.20
N LEU A 79 -8.67 -6.16 13.31
CA LEU A 79 -8.71 -4.73 13.56
C LEU A 79 -9.52 -4.02 12.47
N GLN A 80 -10.31 -3.04 12.88
CA GLN A 80 -11.12 -2.23 11.98
C GLN A 80 -10.44 -0.89 11.75
N ILE A 81 -10.29 -0.50 10.48
CA ILE A 81 -9.54 0.69 10.07
C ILE A 81 -10.34 1.52 9.07
N ALA A 82 -10.26 2.84 9.22
CA ALA A 82 -10.80 3.80 8.26
C ALA A 82 -9.95 3.87 6.98
N CYS A 83 -10.61 4.02 5.84
CA CYS A 83 -9.94 4.17 4.54
C CYS A 83 -9.01 5.40 4.49
N ASP A 84 -7.88 5.29 3.77
CA ASP A 84 -6.97 6.42 3.50
C ASP A 84 -7.68 7.58 2.79
N ASN A 85 -8.71 7.26 2.00
CA ASN A 85 -9.50 8.23 1.25
C ASN A 85 -10.64 8.84 2.08
N ALA A 86 -10.62 8.73 3.41
CA ALA A 86 -11.59 9.38 4.27
C ALA A 86 -11.62 10.90 4.10
N VAL A 87 -10.45 11.51 3.87
CA VAL A 87 -10.31 12.94 3.53
C VAL A 87 -11.00 13.31 2.21
N PHE A 88 -11.20 12.36 1.30
CA PHE A 88 -11.90 12.52 0.02
C PHE A 88 -13.36 12.08 0.09
N GLY A 89 -13.88 11.77 1.28
CA GLY A 89 -15.29 11.42 1.52
C GLY A 89 -15.57 9.93 1.76
N CYS A 90 -14.55 9.06 1.76
CA CYS A 90 -14.77 7.65 2.07
C CYS A 90 -15.09 7.44 3.56
N SER A 91 -16.32 7.07 3.88
CA SER A 91 -16.71 6.73 5.26
C SER A 91 -16.52 5.24 5.61
N ALA A 92 -15.89 4.46 4.72
CA ALA A 92 -15.75 3.03 4.90
C ALA A 92 -14.80 2.70 6.05
N ILE A 93 -15.28 1.83 6.94
CA ILE A 93 -14.50 1.20 8.00
C ILE A 93 -14.49 -0.29 7.69
N VAL A 94 -13.31 -0.82 7.40
CA VAL A 94 -13.12 -2.20 6.94
C VAL A 94 -12.18 -2.93 7.88
N ARG A 95 -12.19 -4.26 7.83
CA ARG A 95 -11.16 -5.05 8.49
C ARG A 95 -9.82 -4.83 7.82
N LEU A 96 -8.73 -4.84 8.59
CA LEU A 96 -7.39 -4.57 8.09
C LEU A 96 -6.98 -5.52 6.96
N ASP A 97 -7.38 -6.80 7.03
CA ASP A 97 -7.14 -7.78 5.97
C ASP A 97 -7.84 -7.46 4.63
N ASN A 98 -8.94 -6.70 4.68
CA ASN A 98 -9.69 -6.26 3.51
C ASN A 98 -9.31 -4.85 3.04
N LEU A 99 -8.42 -4.14 3.76
CA LEU A 99 -8.08 -2.75 3.43
C LEU A 99 -7.51 -2.61 2.02
N MET A 100 -6.58 -3.49 1.62
CA MET A 100 -5.96 -3.41 0.29
C MET A 100 -6.97 -3.60 -0.84
N SER A 101 -7.90 -4.55 -0.68
CA SER A 101 -8.99 -4.76 -1.66
C SER A 101 -9.97 -3.58 -1.66
N HIS A 102 -10.23 -2.95 -0.52
CA HIS A 102 -11.03 -1.73 -0.52
C HIS A 102 -10.32 -0.60 -1.26
N LEU A 103 -9.01 -0.41 -1.06
CA LEU A 103 -8.24 0.69 -1.68
C LEU A 103 -8.13 0.58 -3.21
N SER A 104 -8.07 -0.65 -3.76
CA SER A 104 -8.08 -0.86 -5.22
C SER A 104 -9.37 -0.38 -5.87
N ASP A 105 -10.49 -0.58 -5.18
CA ASP A 105 -11.83 -0.33 -5.73
C ASP A 105 -12.53 0.89 -5.15
N CYS A 106 -11.87 1.62 -4.23
CA CYS A 106 -12.44 2.75 -3.53
C CYS A 106 -12.89 3.85 -4.50
N GLU A 107 -14.18 4.15 -4.53
CA GLU A 107 -14.75 5.18 -5.41
C GLU A 107 -14.24 6.59 -5.09
N HIS A 108 -13.79 6.82 -3.85
CA HIS A 108 -13.25 8.09 -3.37
C HIS A 108 -11.73 8.20 -3.57
N ASN A 109 -11.06 7.17 -4.12
CA ASN A 109 -9.65 7.24 -4.44
C ASN A 109 -9.44 8.14 -5.68
N PRO A 110 -8.83 9.34 -5.54
CA PRO A 110 -8.63 10.24 -6.66
C PRO A 110 -7.70 9.65 -7.73
N LYS A 111 -6.77 8.78 -7.33
CA LYS A 111 -5.80 8.14 -8.23
C LYS A 111 -6.28 6.80 -8.79
N ARG A 112 -7.52 6.40 -8.51
CA ARG A 112 -8.08 5.16 -9.04
C ARG A 112 -7.99 5.19 -10.58
N PRO A 113 -7.38 4.17 -11.22
CA PRO A 113 -7.36 4.08 -12.67
C PRO A 113 -8.78 3.96 -13.19
N VAL A 114 -9.13 4.81 -14.16
CA VAL A 114 -10.39 4.79 -14.88
C VAL A 114 -10.12 4.83 -16.37
N THR A 115 -10.88 4.06 -17.13
CA THR A 115 -10.87 4.12 -18.59
C THR A 115 -11.75 5.29 -19.03
N CYS A 116 -11.30 6.03 -20.04
CA CYS A 116 -12.08 7.13 -20.60
C CYS A 116 -13.46 6.65 -21.12
N GLU A 117 -14.52 7.19 -20.52
CA GLU A 117 -15.92 6.85 -20.84
C GLU A 117 -16.37 7.34 -22.22
N GLN A 118 -15.64 8.29 -22.81
CA GLN A 118 -15.92 8.83 -24.15
C GLN A 118 -15.34 7.94 -25.27
N GLY A 119 -14.84 6.75 -24.93
CA GLY A 119 -14.49 5.71 -25.89
C GLY A 119 -13.10 5.84 -26.52
N CYS A 120 -12.23 6.72 -26.02
CA CYS A 120 -10.86 6.81 -26.53
C CYS A 120 -9.96 5.65 -26.04
N GLY A 121 -10.41 4.89 -25.02
CA GLY A 121 -9.72 3.71 -24.50
C GLY A 121 -8.50 3.99 -23.60
N LEU A 122 -8.15 5.26 -23.38
CA LEU A 122 -7.05 5.63 -22.48
C LEU A 122 -7.42 5.35 -21.02
N GLU A 123 -6.52 4.69 -20.29
CA GLU A 123 -6.58 4.55 -18.83
C GLU A 123 -5.80 5.68 -18.16
N MET A 124 -6.40 6.30 -17.14
CA MET A 124 -5.81 7.44 -16.42
C MET A 124 -6.33 7.55 -14.98
N PRO A 125 -5.68 8.32 -14.11
CA PRO A 125 -6.20 8.64 -12.77
C PRO A 125 -7.57 9.36 -12.81
N LYS A 126 -8.46 9.04 -11.87
CA LYS A 126 -9.82 9.63 -11.79
C LYS A 126 -9.80 11.15 -11.65
N ASP A 127 -8.84 11.71 -10.91
CA ASP A 127 -8.66 13.16 -10.73
C ASP A 127 -8.17 13.89 -11.99
N GLU A 128 -7.53 13.18 -12.92
CA GLU A 128 -7.12 13.72 -14.21
C GLU A 128 -8.24 13.67 -15.26
N LEU A 129 -9.29 12.87 -15.05
CA LEU A 129 -10.40 12.70 -15.99
C LEU A 129 -11.07 14.02 -16.41
N PRO A 130 -11.34 15.01 -15.52
CA PRO A 130 -11.92 16.29 -15.92
C PRO A 130 -11.05 17.10 -16.89
N ASN A 131 -9.73 16.86 -16.88
CA ASN A 131 -8.75 17.54 -17.74
C ASN A 131 -8.41 16.72 -19.00
N HIS A 132 -9.05 15.56 -19.19
CA HIS A 132 -8.79 14.68 -20.32
C HIS A 132 -9.32 15.26 -21.64
N ASN A 133 -8.50 15.21 -22.70
CA ASN A 133 -8.90 15.59 -24.05
C ASN A 133 -8.80 14.40 -25.02
N CYS A 134 -9.94 13.77 -25.28
CA CYS A 134 -10.06 12.59 -26.16
C CYS A 134 -9.49 12.83 -27.55
N ILE A 135 -9.79 13.99 -28.13
CA ILE A 135 -9.39 14.32 -29.51
C ILE A 135 -7.87 14.43 -29.60
N LYS A 136 -7.23 15.06 -28.60
CA LYS A 136 -5.77 15.14 -28.54
C LYS A 136 -5.14 13.75 -28.43
N HIS A 137 -5.68 12.89 -27.57
CA HIS A 137 -5.20 11.51 -27.43
C HIS A 137 -5.35 10.72 -28.73
N LEU A 138 -6.56 10.67 -29.32
CA LEU A 138 -6.84 9.92 -30.54
C LEU A 138 -5.99 10.40 -31.72
N ARG A 139 -5.76 11.72 -31.87
CA ARG A 139 -4.84 12.25 -32.89
C ARG A 139 -3.42 11.72 -32.71
N SER A 140 -2.92 11.67 -31.49
CA SER A 140 -1.60 11.10 -31.18
C SER A 140 -1.53 9.62 -31.53
N VAL A 141 -2.59 8.85 -31.21
CA VAL A 141 -2.66 7.41 -31.53
C VAL A 141 -2.64 7.18 -33.04
N VAL A 142 -3.45 7.92 -33.80
CA VAL A 142 -3.48 7.83 -35.26
C VAL A 142 -2.12 8.17 -35.87
N GLN A 143 -1.47 9.25 -35.39
CA GLN A 143 -0.15 9.64 -35.89
C GLN A 143 0.92 8.58 -35.62
N GLN A 144 0.91 7.98 -34.43
CA GLN A 144 1.83 6.90 -34.07
C GLN A 144 1.60 5.64 -34.93
N GLN A 145 0.33 5.30 -35.19
CA GLN A 145 -0.01 4.18 -36.09
C GLN A 145 0.46 4.44 -37.53
N GLN A 146 0.25 5.65 -38.06
CA GLN A 146 0.73 6.03 -39.39
C GLN A 146 2.26 5.91 -39.51
N THR A 147 3.01 6.33 -38.50
CA THR A 147 4.47 6.18 -38.47
C THR A 147 4.88 4.71 -38.53
N ARG A 148 4.26 3.85 -37.71
CA ARG A 148 4.56 2.41 -37.70
C ARG A 148 4.22 1.72 -39.03
N ILE A 149 3.11 2.10 -39.67
CA ILE A 149 2.74 1.57 -40.99
C ILE A 149 3.80 1.95 -42.02
N ALA A 150 4.21 3.23 -42.06
CA ALA A 150 5.21 3.73 -43.00
C ALA A 150 6.61 3.11 -42.79
N GLU A 151 6.94 2.67 -41.58
CA GLU A 151 8.16 1.92 -41.29
C GLU A 151 8.09 0.49 -41.84
N LEU A 152 6.95 -0.18 -41.65
CA LEU A 152 6.75 -1.55 -42.14
C LEU A 152 6.73 -1.63 -43.67
N GLU A 153 6.15 -0.65 -44.35
CA GLU A 153 6.13 -0.56 -45.83
C GLU A 153 7.52 -0.38 -46.46
N LYS A 154 8.55 -0.06 -45.68
CA LYS A 154 9.94 0.08 -46.14
C LYS A 154 10.77 -1.20 -46.03
N THR A 155 10.19 -2.27 -45.49
CA THR A 155 10.81 -3.59 -45.30
C THR A 155 10.35 -4.54 -46.39
#